data_AF-A0A2N1U679-F1
#
_entry.id   AF-A0A2N1U679-F1
#
_cell.length_a   1.000
_cell.length_b   1.000
_cell.length_c   1.000
_cell.angle_alpha   90.00
_cell.angle_beta   90.00
_cell.angle_gamma   90.00
#
_symmetry.space_group_name_H-M   'P 1'
#
loop_
_entity.id
_entity.type
_entity.pdbx_description
1 polymer ?
#
loop_
_entity_poly.entity_id
_entity_poly.type
_entity_poly.pdbx_seq_one_letter_code
_entity_poly.pdbx_strand_id
1 'polypeptide(L)'
;MKVNCWEFRKCGRQPGGTKVEEFGVCPAAISKEHNGKNGGQTGGRYCWKAKGTLSDIHTKNNKTEKILKCIACEFYKLVQDEQGSCIEM
;
A
#
# COMPACT_ATOMS: atom_id res chain seq x y z
N MET A 1 -8.04 -8.04 13.38
CA MET A 1 -7.23 -6.92 12.87
C MET A 1 -7.15 -7.08 11.35
N LYS A 2 -7.31 -6.02 10.55
CA LYS A 2 -7.33 -6.13 9.08
C LYS A 2 -5.91 -6.30 8.53
N VAL A 3 -5.77 -7.00 7.40
CA VAL A 3 -4.45 -7.24 6.78
C VAL A 3 -3.94 -6.02 6.03
N ASN A 4 -2.64 -5.77 6.13
CA ASN A 4 -1.93 -4.72 5.41
C ASN A 4 -1.38 -5.24 4.07
N CYS A 5 -1.04 -4.31 3.17
CA CYS A 5 -0.57 -4.64 1.82
C CYS A 5 0.64 -5.58 1.82
N TRP A 6 1.59 -5.39 2.74
CA TRP A 6 2.79 -6.23 2.82
C TRP A 6 2.50 -7.65 3.32
N GLU A 7 1.48 -7.84 4.16
CA GLU A 7 1.02 -9.16 4.63
C GLU A 7 0.28 -9.88 3.51
N PHE A 8 -0.61 -9.17 2.81
CA PHE A 8 -1.36 -9.72 1.68
C PHE A 8 -0.45 -10.11 0.51
N ARG A 9 0.46 -9.21 0.10
CA ARG A 9 1.39 -9.45 -1.01
C ARG A 9 2.57 -10.33 -0.61
N LYS A 10 2.81 -10.53 0.69
CA LYS A 10 4.00 -11.20 1.23
C LYS A 10 5.30 -10.67 0.60
N CYS A 11 5.37 -9.35 0.41
CA CYS A 11 6.44 -8.74 -0.38
C CYS A 11 7.78 -8.69 0.37
N GLY A 12 7.80 -8.95 1.67
CA GLY A 12 9.02 -8.99 2.48
C GLY A 12 9.66 -7.62 2.75
N ARG A 13 8.99 -6.51 2.44
CA ARG A 13 9.49 -5.13 2.64
C ARG A 13 8.89 -4.43 3.87
N GLN A 14 8.26 -5.17 4.77
CA GLN A 14 7.88 -4.64 6.10
C GLN A 14 9.14 -4.37 6.95
N PRO A 15 9.08 -3.57 8.03
CA PRO A 15 10.19 -3.45 8.96
C PRO A 15 10.71 -4.82 9.42
N GLY A 16 12.01 -5.07 9.28
CA GLY A 16 12.62 -6.37 9.58
C GLY A 16 12.33 -7.48 8.56
N GLY A 17 11.72 -7.15 7.41
CA GLY A 17 11.41 -8.13 6.35
C GLY A 17 12.64 -8.56 5.54
N THR A 18 12.55 -9.73 4.93
CA THR A 18 13.66 -10.38 4.19
C THR A 18 14.15 -9.60 2.97
N LYS A 19 13.35 -8.69 2.42
CA LYS A 19 13.69 -7.88 1.24
C LYS A 19 14.11 -6.45 1.58
N VAL A 20 14.26 -6.14 2.87
CA VAL A 20 14.64 -4.79 3.33
C VAL A 20 16.08 -4.46 2.95
N GLU A 21 17.02 -5.41 3.03
CA GLU A 21 18.42 -5.15 2.68
C GLU A 21 18.60 -4.85 1.19
N GLU A 22 17.85 -5.54 0.33
CA GLU A 22 17.96 -5.41 -1.13
C GLU A 22 17.17 -4.22 -1.69
N PHE A 23 15.95 -4.00 -1.19
CA PHE A 23 15.03 -3.00 -1.77
C PHE A 23 14.65 -1.87 -0.80
N GLY A 24 15.18 -1.87 0.42
CA GLY A 24 14.75 -0.96 1.47
C GLY A 24 13.35 -1.26 2.01
N VAL A 25 13.03 -0.63 3.15
CA VAL A 25 11.71 -0.73 3.79
C VAL A 25 10.65 -0.07 2.90
N CYS A 26 9.49 -0.71 2.77
CA CYS A 26 8.35 -0.18 2.04
C CYS A 26 7.85 1.11 2.71
N PRO A 27 7.72 2.23 1.97
CA PRO A 27 7.21 3.47 2.55
C PRO A 27 5.80 3.34 3.16
N ALA A 28 4.93 2.50 2.58
CA ALA A 28 3.61 2.23 3.14
C ALA A 28 3.67 1.58 4.53
N ALA A 29 4.74 0.83 4.83
CA ALA A 29 4.93 0.15 6.12
C ALA A 29 5.54 1.06 7.22
N ILE A 30 5.94 2.28 6.87
CA ILE A 30 6.53 3.26 7.81
C ILE A 30 5.83 4.63 7.79
N SER A 31 4.92 4.86 6.86
CA SER A 31 4.17 6.12 6.73
C SER A 31 3.15 6.26 7.87
N LYS A 32 3.60 6.86 8.98
CA LYS A 32 2.81 7.08 10.20
C LYS A 32 1.67 8.07 10.01
N GLU A 33 1.80 9.00 9.05
CA GLU A 33 0.76 9.96 8.64
C GLU A 33 -0.55 9.28 8.23
N HIS A 34 -0.49 8.05 7.73
CA HIS A 34 -1.65 7.29 7.27
C HIS A 34 -2.12 6.22 8.27
N ASN A 35 -1.51 6.16 9.46
CA ASN A 35 -1.82 5.14 10.45
C ASN A 35 -3.31 5.15 10.83
N GLY A 36 -3.93 3.97 10.86
CA GLY A 36 -5.36 3.79 11.16
C GLY A 36 -6.28 3.92 9.94
N LYS A 37 -5.80 4.45 8.81
CA LYS A 37 -6.62 4.61 7.60
C LYS A 37 -7.13 3.27 7.09
N ASN A 38 -8.42 3.20 6.79
CA ASN A 38 -9.10 1.95 6.40
C ASN A 38 -8.88 0.78 7.37
N GLY A 39 -8.67 1.07 8.67
CA GLY A 39 -8.39 0.06 9.69
C GLY A 39 -7.02 -0.62 9.58
N GLY A 40 -6.09 -0.01 8.85
CA GLY A 40 -4.72 -0.49 8.66
C GLY A 40 -3.71 0.07 9.66
N GLN A 41 -2.51 -0.50 9.64
CA GLN A 41 -1.34 0.05 10.34
C GLN A 41 -0.51 0.87 9.36
N THR A 42 0.02 2.02 9.81
CA THR A 42 0.73 2.99 8.96
C THR A 42 -0.03 3.22 7.65
N GLY A 43 0.62 3.25 6.48
CA GLY A 43 -0.05 3.28 5.17
C GLY A 43 -0.46 1.91 4.62
N GLY A 44 -0.52 0.84 5.42
CA GLY A 44 -0.70 -0.54 4.96
C GLY A 44 -2.00 -0.80 4.22
N ARG A 45 -3.09 -0.13 4.61
CA ARG A 45 -4.40 -0.14 3.91
C ARG A 45 -4.70 1.18 3.20
N TYR A 46 -3.65 1.93 2.91
CA TYR A 46 -3.69 3.21 2.21
C TYR A 46 -2.45 3.39 1.31
N CYS A 47 -1.92 2.25 0.82
CA CYS A 47 -0.61 2.20 0.17
C CYS A 47 -0.60 2.89 -1.20
N TRP A 48 -1.76 3.10 -1.81
CA TRP A 48 -1.90 3.86 -3.06
C TRP A 48 -1.61 5.35 -2.91
N LYS A 49 -1.74 5.90 -1.69
CA LYS A 49 -1.36 7.29 -1.38
C LYS A 49 0.09 7.42 -0.89
N ALA A 50 0.68 6.37 -0.33
CA ALA A 50 2.09 6.36 0.01
C ALA A 50 2.95 6.60 -1.24
N LYS A 51 3.96 7.47 -1.12
CA LYS A 51 4.98 7.73 -2.16
C LYS A 51 6.14 6.74 -2.02
N GLY A 52 6.78 6.39 -3.13
CA GLY A 52 7.93 5.47 -3.16
C GLY A 52 7.57 3.99 -3.00
N THR A 53 6.30 3.63 -3.21
CA THR A 53 5.85 2.23 -3.23
C THR A 53 6.26 1.56 -4.54
N LEU A 54 6.27 0.23 -4.63
CA LEU A 54 6.60 -0.49 -5.88
C LEU A 54 5.75 -0.02 -7.07
N SER A 55 4.50 0.38 -6.82
CA SER A 55 3.61 0.98 -7.82
C SER A 55 4.19 2.28 -8.41
N ASP A 56 4.97 3.03 -7.64
CA ASP A 56 5.60 4.30 -8.05
C ASP A 56 6.87 4.07 -8.88
N ILE A 57 7.63 3.00 -8.59
CA ILE A 57 8.93 2.72 -9.24
C ILE A 57 8.74 2.38 -10.73
N HIS A 58 7.57 1.85 -11.10
CA HIS A 58 7.24 1.46 -12.47
C HIS A 58 6.32 2.46 -13.21
N THR A 59 5.98 3.60 -12.61
CA THR A 59 5.18 4.64 -13.29
C THR A 59 6.09 5.78 -13.71
N LYS A 60 6.12 6.07 -15.01
CA LYS A 60 6.79 7.26 -15.56
C LYS A 60 5.97 8.50 -15.21
N ASN A 61 6.01 8.96 -13.96
CA ASN A 61 5.46 10.24 -13.45
C ASN A 61 3.99 10.60 -13.80
N ASN A 62 3.22 9.72 -14.44
CA ASN A 62 1.84 10.00 -14.82
C ASN A 62 0.88 9.59 -13.70
N LYS A 63 0.24 10.59 -13.07
CA LYS A 63 -0.74 10.39 -11.99
C LYS A 63 -1.88 9.44 -12.40
N THR A 64 -2.30 9.48 -13.67
CA THR A 64 -3.39 8.64 -14.19
C THR A 64 -2.99 7.17 -14.24
N GLU A 65 -1.77 6.85 -14.70
CA GLU A 65 -1.27 5.46 -14.74
C GLU A 65 -1.16 4.85 -13.35
N LYS A 66 -0.73 5.65 -12.36
CA LYS A 66 -0.66 5.21 -10.96
C LYS A 66 -2.05 4.83 -10.43
N ILE A 67 -3.05 5.67 -10.70
CA ILE A 67 -4.43 5.41 -10.26
C ILE A 67 -4.97 4.15 -10.92
N LEU A 68 -4.79 3.98 -12.24
CA LEU A 68 -5.25 2.79 -12.95
C LEU A 68 -4.61 1.49 -12.41
N LYS A 69 -3.30 1.52 -12.12
CA LYS A 69 -2.61 0.38 -11.49
C LYS A 69 -3.15 0.08 -10.08
N CYS A 70 -3.49 1.10 -9.31
CA CYS A 70 -4.08 0.90 -7.98
C CYS A 70 -5.49 0.33 -8.08
N ILE A 71 -6.33 0.80 -8.99
CA ILE A 71 -7.68 0.26 -9.23
C ILE A 71 -7.60 -1.21 -9.69
N ALA A 72 -6.60 -1.57 -10.48
CA ALA A 72 -6.35 -2.95 -10.89
C ALA A 72 -5.74 -3.84 -9.79
N CYS A 73 -5.23 -3.25 -8.70
CA CYS A 73 -4.58 -3.99 -7.63
C CYS A 73 -5.61 -4.79 -6.81
N GLU A 74 -5.40 -6.11 -6.71
CA GLU A 74 -6.25 -7.01 -5.90
C GLU A 74 -6.37 -6.57 -4.44
N PHE A 75 -5.29 -6.03 -3.86
CA PHE A 75 -5.34 -5.53 -2.50
C PHE A 75 -6.19 -4.27 -2.36
N TYR A 76 -6.16 -3.37 -3.36
CA TYR A 76 -7.03 -2.20 -3.35
C TYR A 76 -8.50 -2.62 -3.45
N LYS A 77 -8.82 -3.58 -4.34
CA LYS A 77 -10.16 -4.16 -4.46
C LYS A 77 -10.62 -4.80 -3.14
N LEU A 78 -9.76 -5.58 -2.49
CA LEU A 78 -10.05 -6.12 -1.16
C LEU A 78 -10.38 -5.03 -0.14
N VAL A 79 -9.58 -3.95 -0.09
CA VAL A 79 -9.85 -2.83 0.82
C VAL A 79 -11.17 -2.13 0.46
N GLN A 80 -11.45 -1.97 -0.83
CA GLN A 80 -12.70 -1.39 -1.32
C GLN A 80 -13.91 -2.24 -0.96
N ASP A 81 -13.84 -3.57 -1.14
CA ASP A 81 -14.93 -4.49 -0.80
C ASP A 81 -15.21 -4.49 0.70
N GLU A 82 -14.16 -4.46 1.53
CA GLU A 82 -14.31 -4.42 2.98
C GLU A 82 -14.75 -3.06 3.55
N GLN A 83 -14.47 -1.96 2.86
CA GLN A 83 -14.82 -0.62 3.33
C GLN A 83 -16.09 -0.07 2.67
N GLY A 84 -16.48 -0.59 1.51
CA GLY A 84 -17.60 -0.10 0.71
C GLY A 84 -17.48 1.41 0.43
N SER A 85 -18.58 2.13 0.64
CA SER A 85 -18.64 3.60 0.50
C SER A 85 -17.86 4.37 1.57
N CYS A 86 -17.38 3.69 2.62
CA CYS A 86 -16.62 4.31 3.70
C CYS A 86 -15.09 4.23 3.48
N ILE A 87 -14.64 3.80 2.30
CA ILE A 87 -13.21 3.79 1.98
C ILE A 87 -12.64 5.21 2.03
N GLU A 88 -11.61 5.38 2.84
CA GLU A 88 -10.81 6.59 2.85
C GLU A 88 -9.90 6.55 1.62
N MET A 89 -9.95 7.62 0.81
CA MET A 89 -9.37 7.70 -0.54
C MET A 89 -8.05 8.41 -0.59
#